data_AF-A0A2W6NAM6-F1
#
_entry.id   AF-A0A2W6NAM6-F1
#
_cell.length_a   1.000
_cell.length_b   1.000
_cell.length_c   1.000
_cell.angle_alpha   90.00
_cell.angle_beta   90.00
_cell.angle_gamma   90.00
#
_symmetry.space_group_name_H-M   'P 1'
#
loop_
_entity.id
_entity.type
_entity.pdbx_description
1 polymer ?
#
loop_
_entity_poly.entity_id
_entity_poly.type
_entity_poly.pdbx_seq_one_letter_code
_entity_poly.pdbx_strand_id
1 'polypeptide(L)' 'MLTLFLLMIPLVNLIMLFVWAFGGSNPSKANFAKASLMWGLIVIVFYILLIALGLTAALTEGL' A
#
# COMPACT_ATOMS: atom_id res chain seq x y z
N MET A 1 13.40 -14.90 -10.51
CA MET A 1 14.79 -14.43 -10.27
C MET A 1 14.92 -12.92 -10.46
N LEU A 2 14.38 -12.31 -11.53
CA LEU A 2 14.35 -10.84 -11.68
C LEU A 2 13.54 -10.10 -10.59
N THR A 3 12.48 -10.73 -10.06
CA THR A 3 11.63 -10.19 -8.98
C THR A 3 12.38 -9.92 -7.67
N LEU A 4 13.38 -10.73 -7.33
CA LEU A 4 14.20 -10.52 -6.13
C LEU A 4 15.19 -9.36 -6.30
N PHE A 5 15.71 -9.17 -7.52
CA PHE A 5 16.58 -8.04 -7.86
C PHE A 5 15.83 -6.70 -7.83
N LEU A 6 14.57 -6.68 -8.27
CA LEU A 6 13.70 -5.51 -8.16
C LEU A 6 13.25 -5.22 -6.74
N LEU A 7 13.12 -6.23 -5.89
CA LEU A 7 12.75 -6.06 -4.48
C LEU A 7 13.85 -5.35 -3.68
N MET A 8 15.13 -5.48 -4.08
CA MET A 8 16.23 -4.73 -3.46
C MET A 8 16.16 -3.22 -3.73
N ILE A 9 15.38 -2.78 -4.71
CA ILE A 9 15.12 -1.36 -4.97
C ILE A 9 13.64 -1.09 -4.64
N PRO A 10 13.32 -0.68 -3.40
CA PRO A 10 11.93 -0.57 -2.93
C PRO A 10 11.04 0.31 -3.81
N LEU A 11 11.61 1.34 -4.45
CA LEU A 11 10.91 2.19 -5.41
C LEU A 11 10.43 1.44 -6.66
N VAL A 12 11.24 0.52 -7.19
CA VAL A 12 10.89 -0.21 -8.42
C VAL A 12 9.80 -1.24 -8.15
N ASN A 13 9.79 -1.87 -6.97
CA ASN A 13 8.71 -2.77 -6.55
C ASN A 13 7.35 -2.06 -6.55
N LEU A 14 7.29 -0.84 -6.01
CA LEU A 14 6.06 -0.05 -6.01
C LEU A 14 5.60 0.32 -7.43
N ILE A 15 6.52 0.75 -8.29
CA ILE A 15 6.22 1.08 -9.69
C ILE A 15 5.72 -0.16 -10.45
N MET A 16 6.33 -1.33 -10.23
CA MET A 16 5.92 -2.58 -10.89
C MET A 16 4.53 -3.04 -10.48
N LEU A 17 4.11 -2.80 -9.24
CA LEU A 17 2.72 -3.04 -8.82
C LEU A 17 1.73 -2.21 -9.66
N PHE A 18 2.02 -0.93 -9.88
CA PHE A 18 1.18 -0.09 -10.74
C PHE A 18 1.21 -0.52 -12.21
N VAL A 19 2.39 -0.87 -12.73
CA VAL A 19 2.56 -1.36 -14.11
C VAL A 19 1.80 -2.68 -14.32
N TRP A 20 1.80 -3.61 -13.37
CA TRP A 20 1.05 -4.87 -13.48
C TRP A 20 -0.44 -4.72 -13.22
N ALA A 21 -0.84 -3.79 -12.36
CA ALA A 21 -2.25 -3.53 -12.07
C ALA A 21 -2.96 -2.84 -13.24
N PHE A 22 -2.28 -1.95 -13.98
CA PHE A 22 -2.88 -1.10 -15.00
C PHE A 22 -2.34 -1.31 -16.44
N GLY A 23 -1.14 -1.86 -16.61
CA GLY A 23 -0.45 -1.96 -17.91
C GLY A 23 -0.70 -3.23 -18.72
N GLY A 24 -1.59 -4.12 -18.29
CA GLY A 24 -1.89 -5.37 -18.99
C GLY A 24 -0.80 -6.44 -18.78
N SER A 25 -1.01 -7.32 -17.79
CA SER A 25 -0.11 -8.44 -17.50
C SER A 25 -0.88 -9.76 -17.42
N ASN A 26 -0.16 -10.86 -17.29
CA ASN A 26 -0.75 -12.18 -17.01
C ASN A 26 -1.72 -12.07 -15.81
N PRO A 27 -2.90 -12.72 -15.86
CA PRO A 27 -3.97 -12.53 -14.87
C PRO A 27 -3.50 -12.81 -13.44
N SER A 28 -2.61 -13.79 -13.26
CA SER A 28 -2.00 -14.09 -11.95
C SER A 28 -1.15 -12.95 -11.39
N LYS A 29 -0.34 -12.28 -12.22
CA LYS A 29 0.50 -11.13 -11.79
C LYS A 29 -0.34 -9.88 -11.56
N ALA A 30 -1.34 -9.64 -12.41
CA ALA A 30 -2.27 -8.54 -12.24
C ALA A 30 -3.08 -8.68 -10.94
N ASN A 31 -3.53 -9.89 -10.60
CA ASN A 31 -4.25 -10.13 -9.35
C ASN A 31 -3.36 -9.92 -8.11
N PHE A 32 -2.11 -10.40 -8.15
CA PHE A 32 -1.14 -10.12 -7.10
C PHE A 32 -0.93 -8.61 -6.91
N ALA A 33 -0.74 -7.88 -8.00
CA ALA A 33 -0.51 -6.44 -7.94
C ALA A 33 -1.69 -5.66 -7.34
N LYS A 34 -2.91 -6.00 -7.75
CA LYS A 34 -4.14 -5.42 -7.19
C LYS A 34 -4.31 -5.75 -5.70
N ALA A 35 -4.06 -7.00 -5.30
CA ALA A 35 -4.12 -7.41 -3.91
C ALA A 35 -3.11 -6.64 -3.03
N SER A 36 -1.87 -6.50 -3.49
CA SER A 36 -0.84 -5.72 -2.78
C SER A 36 -1.21 -4.24 -2.65
N LEU A 37 -1.78 -3.63 -3.68
CA LEU A 37 -2.29 -2.24 -3.62
C LEU A 37 -3.45 -2.10 -2.63
N MET A 38 -4.39 -3.05 -2.62
CA MET A 38 -5.48 -3.08 -1.63
C MET A 38 -4.94 -3.21 -0.20
N TRP A 39 -3.96 -4.07 0.03
CA TRP A 39 -3.31 -4.19 1.34
C TRP A 39 -2.65 -2.88 1.78
N GLY A 40 -1.96 -2.18 0.86
CA GLY A 40 -1.41 -0.85 1.13
C GLY A 40 -2.50 0.16 1.53
N LEU A 41 -3.62 0.17 0.82
CA LEU A 41 -4.77 1.03 1.15
C LEU A 41 -5.33 0.72 2.55
N ILE A 42 -5.49 -0.56 2.89
CA ILE A 42 -5.98 -0.99 4.21
C ILE A 42 -5.06 -0.47 5.31
N VAL A 43 -3.75 -0.61 5.15
CA VAL A 43 -2.77 -0.11 6.15
C VAL A 43 -2.86 1.40 6.30
N ILE A 44 -3.00 2.16 5.21
CA ILE A 44 -3.15 3.61 5.25
C ILE A 44 -4.43 4.01 5.99
N VAL A 45 -5.57 3.42 5.63
CA VAL A 45 -6.86 3.72 6.27
C VAL A 45 -6.82 3.34 7.74
N PHE A 46 -6.24 2.17 8.06
CA PHE A 46 -6.06 1.74 9.44
C PHE A 46 -5.27 2.80 10.20
N TYR A 47 -4.09 3.21 9.73
CA TYR A 47 -3.26 4.26 10.34
C TYR A 47 -3.97 5.61 10.54
N ILE A 48 -4.78 6.03 9.56
CA ILE A 48 -5.54 7.29 9.66
C ILE A 48 -6.57 7.22 10.80
N LEU A 49 -7.23 6.08 11.01
CA LEU A 49 -8.29 5.95 12.01
C LEU A 49 -7.77 6.15 13.44
N LEU A 50 -6.68 5.51 13.83
CA LEU A 50 -6.11 5.67 15.17
C LEU A 50 -5.43 7.03 15.37
N ILE A 51 -4.86 7.64 14.33
CA ILE A 51 -4.37 9.02 14.40
C ILE A 51 -5.54 9.97 14.62
N ALA A 52 -6.63 9.83 13.85
CA ALA A 52 -7.82 10.66 14.01
C ALA A 52 -8.46 10.50 15.39
N LEU A 53 -8.59 9.26 15.88
CA LEU A 53 -9.12 8.98 17.22
C LEU A 53 -8.21 9.54 18.32
N GLY A 54 -6.90 9.29 18.25
CA GLY A 54 -5.93 9.79 19.23
C GLY A 54 -5.79 11.31 19.22
N LEU A 55 -5.85 11.94 18.04
CA LEU A 55 -5.89 13.40 17.91
C LEU A 55 -7.17 13.97 18.50
N THR A 56 -8.33 13.33 18.26
CA THR A 56 -9.60 13.78 18.86
C THR A 56 -9.56 13.66 20.39
N ALA A 57 -8.96 12.59 20.92
CA ALA A 57 -8.74 12.41 22.36
C ALA A 57 -7.81 13.50 22.94
N ALA A 58 -6.67 13.76 22.31
CA ALA A 58 -5.74 14.80 22.78
C ALA A 58 -6.35 16.21 22.76
N LEU A 59 -7.29 16.47 21.86
CA LEU A 59 -7.97 17.76 21.72
C LEU A 59 -9.09 17.95 22.75
N THR A 60 -9.70 16.87 23.27
CA THR A 60 -10.74 16.95 24.32
C THR A 60 -10.17 17.00 25.73
N GLU A 61 -8.95 16.49 25.98
CA GLU A 61 -8.29 16.54 27.29
C GLU A 61 -7.59 17.90 27.55
N GLY A 62 -7.50 18.75 26.51
CA GLY A 62 -6.84 20.07 26.54
C GLY A 62 -7.80 21.27 26.67
N LEU A 63 -9.08 21.05 26.96
CA LEU A 63 -10.12 22.08 27.14
C LEU A 63 -10.75 22.03 28.54
#